data_AF-A0A1A7QKE2-F1
#
_entry.id   AF-A0A1A7QKE2-F1
#
_cell.length_a   1.000
_cell.length_b   1.000
_cell.length_c   1.000
_cell.angle_alpha   90.00
_cell.angle_beta   90.00
_cell.angle_gamma   90.00
#
_symmetry.space_group_name_H-M   'P 1'
#
loop_
_entity.id
_entity.type
_entity.pdbx_description
1 polymer ?
#
loop_
_entity_poly.entity_id
_entity_poly.type
_entity_poly.pdbx_seq_one_letter_code
_entity_poly.pdbx_strand_id
1 'polypeptide(L)'
;MTCVFLHNRSVTPFLVKALAKAFDTTGRRAPCFVQTDVGDEEQKGGCPIGKLPAVLAQARAADIPLAGLMCLPPLDIEPAPFFALFDKLARDHGLAQEQP
;
A
#
# COMPACT_ATOMS: atom_id res chain seq x y z
N MET A 1 1.33 10.26 14.79
CA MET A 1 1.92 8.97 14.35
C MET A 1 2.24 9.12 12.87
N THR A 2 3.50 9.16 12.47
CA THR A 2 3.88 9.39 11.06
C THR A 2 3.73 8.08 10.29
N CYS A 3 2.77 8.00 9.38
CA CYS A 3 2.62 6.88 8.44
C CYS A 3 3.17 7.22 7.07
N VAL A 4 3.79 6.24 6.41
CA VAL A 4 4.33 6.38 5.06
C VAL A 4 3.44 5.61 4.09
N PHE A 5 2.91 6.31 3.08
CA PHE A 5 2.11 5.70 2.02
C PHE A 5 2.98 5.34 0.83
N LEU A 6 2.95 4.07 0.44
CA LEU A 6 3.60 3.58 -0.76
C LEU A 6 2.65 3.84 -1.96
N HIS A 7 2.61 5.09 -2.44
CA HIS A 7 1.58 5.58 -3.39
C HIS A 7 2.06 5.91 -4.81
N ASN A 8 3.24 5.43 -5.22
CA ASN A 8 3.75 5.74 -6.55
C ASN A 8 3.07 4.84 -7.62
N ARG A 9 2.63 5.40 -8.77
CA ARG A 9 2.08 4.63 -9.92
C ARG A 9 3.01 3.50 -10.37
N SER A 10 4.29 3.66 -10.08
CA SER A 10 5.31 2.64 -10.20
C SER A 10 5.75 2.20 -8.81
N VAL A 11 4.91 1.46 -8.08
CA VAL A 11 5.37 0.65 -6.94
C VAL A 11 6.29 -0.44 -7.49
N THR A 12 7.47 0.01 -7.84
CA THR A 12 8.57 -0.72 -8.41
C THR A 12 9.47 -1.11 -7.25
N PRO A 13 10.35 -2.11 -7.45
CA PRO A 13 11.38 -2.46 -6.47
C PRO A 13 12.16 -1.25 -5.96
N PHE A 14 12.19 -0.15 -6.72
CA PHE A 14 12.86 1.09 -6.35
C PHE A 14 12.24 1.79 -5.12
N LEU A 15 10.92 1.88 -4.99
CA LEU A 15 10.30 2.58 -3.86
C LEU A 15 10.53 1.82 -2.54
N VAL A 16 10.37 0.50 -2.57
CA VAL A 16 10.67 -0.39 -1.44
C VAL A 16 12.13 -0.23 -1.01
N LYS A 17 13.06 -0.27 -1.97
CA LYS A 17 14.50 -0.08 -1.70
C LYS A 17 14.83 1.30 -1.14
N ALA A 18 14.23 2.36 -1.70
CA ALA A 18 14.45 3.72 -1.24
C ALA A 18 13.95 3.91 0.19
N LEU A 19 12.80 3.33 0.54
CA LEU A 19 12.24 3.41 1.87
C LEU A 19 13.05 2.61 2.89
N ALA A 20 13.48 1.38 2.54
CA ALA A 20 14.37 0.59 3.37
C ALA A 20 15.68 1.34 3.67
N LYS A 21 16.31 1.91 2.64
CA LYS A 21 17.51 2.76 2.80
C LYS A 21 17.27 3.97 3.70
N ALA A 22 16.13 4.65 3.56
CA ALA A 22 15.77 5.78 4.39
C ALA A 22 15.60 5.37 5.86
N PHE A 23 14.98 4.22 6.10
CA PHE A 23 14.83 3.69 7.45
C PHE A 23 16.17 3.28 8.07
N ASP A 24 17.07 2.66 7.31
CA ASP A 24 18.42 2.32 7.79
C ASP A 24 19.24 3.56 8.12
N THR A 25 19.15 4.60 7.27
CA THR A 25 19.87 5.85 7.46
C THR A 25 19.38 6.63 8.69
N THR A 26 18.07 6.60 8.95
CA THR A 26 17.45 7.40 10.02
C THR A 26 17.30 6.63 11.33
N GLY A 27 17.46 5.31 11.33
CA GLY A 27 17.15 4.44 12.47
C GLY A 27 15.66 4.42 12.83
N ARG A 28 14.78 4.98 11.98
CA ARG A 28 13.34 5.04 12.22
C ARG A 28 12.64 4.01 11.34
N ARG A 29 11.65 3.32 11.91
CA ARG A 29 10.78 2.38 11.20
C ARG A 29 9.34 2.86 11.36
N ALA A 30 8.89 3.68 10.42
CA ALA A 30 7.53 4.23 10.45
C ALA A 30 6.54 3.19 9.88
N PRO A 31 5.37 2.96 10.50
CA PRO A 31 4.36 2.07 9.97
C PRO A 31 3.94 2.50 8.55
N CYS A 32 3.88 1.54 7.64
CA CYS A 32 3.66 1.78 6.21
C CYS A 32 2.34 1.17 5.72
N PHE A 33 1.68 1.90 4.84
CA PHE A 33 0.50 1.42 4.11
C PHE A 33 0.81 1.27 2.64
N VAL A 34 0.32 0.18 2.04
CA VAL A 34 0.35 0.03 0.58
C VAL A 34 -0.94 0.61 0.01
N GLN A 35 -0.79 1.65 -0.83
CA GLN A 35 -1.92 2.15 -1.58
C GLN A 35 -2.14 1.28 -2.80
N THR A 36 -3.37 0.79 -2.95
CA THR A 36 -3.76 -0.02 -4.10
C THR A 36 -4.77 0.75 -4.95
N ASP A 37 -4.53 0.77 -6.25
CA ASP A 37 -5.44 1.35 -7.23
C ASP A 37 -6.46 0.30 -7.65
N VAL A 38 -7.74 0.59 -7.39
CA VAL A 38 -8.89 -0.27 -7.64
C VAL A 38 -9.69 0.17 -8.85
N GLY A 39 -9.54 1.43 -9.25
CA GLY A 39 -10.26 2.03 -10.37
C GLY A 39 -9.49 1.93 -11.69
N ASP A 40 -8.20 1.53 -11.64
CA ASP A 40 -7.26 1.63 -12.78
C ASP A 40 -7.29 3.05 -13.38
N GLU A 41 -7.47 4.03 -12.50
CA GLU A 41 -7.62 5.42 -12.89
C GLU A 41 -6.22 5.96 -13.16
N GLU A 42 -5.89 6.17 -14.44
CA GLU A 42 -4.57 6.59 -14.91
C GLU A 42 -4.01 7.83 -14.19
N GLN A 43 -4.88 8.62 -13.54
CA GLN A 43 -4.57 9.83 -12.80
C GLN A 43 -4.18 9.58 -11.34
N LYS A 44 -4.59 8.45 -10.74
CA LYS A 44 -4.34 8.08 -9.35
C LYS A 44 -3.03 7.30 -9.19
N GLY A 45 -2.37 7.48 -8.04
CA GLY A 45 -1.19 6.72 -7.65
C GLY A 45 -1.59 5.44 -6.92
N GLY A 46 -0.78 4.38 -7.03
CA GLY A 46 -1.02 3.13 -6.33
C GLY A 46 -0.49 1.90 -7.08
N CYS A 47 -0.48 0.78 -6.38
CA CYS A 47 -0.21 -0.53 -6.96
C CYS A 47 -1.49 -1.13 -7.55
N PRO A 48 -1.49 -1.65 -8.79
CA PRO A 48 -2.62 -2.44 -9.29
C PRO A 48 -2.91 -3.63 -8.38
N ILE A 49 -4.18 -3.99 -8.17
CA ILE A 49 -4.57 -5.14 -7.32
C ILE A 49 -3.79 -6.40 -7.69
N GLY A 50 -3.64 -6.70 -8.99
CA GLY A 50 -2.92 -7.89 -9.46
C GLY A 50 -1.42 -7.90 -9.13
N LYS A 51 -0.81 -6.74 -8.82
CA LYS A 51 0.59 -6.62 -8.41
C LYS A 51 0.78 -6.53 -6.89
N LEU A 52 -0.31 -6.43 -6.13
CA LEU A 52 -0.27 -6.29 -4.68
C LEU A 52 0.55 -7.41 -4.00
N PRO A 53 0.37 -8.71 -4.32
CA PRO A 53 1.13 -9.77 -3.64
C PRO A 53 2.65 -9.61 -3.81
N ALA A 54 3.10 -9.20 -5.00
CA ALA A 54 4.52 -9.00 -5.29
C ALA A 54 5.11 -7.81 -4.50
N VAL A 55 4.35 -6.71 -4.38
CA VAL A 55 4.76 -5.54 -3.59
C VAL A 55 4.83 -5.90 -2.10
N LEU A 56 3.84 -6.63 -1.58
CA LEU A 56 3.82 -7.05 -0.19
C LEU A 56 5.00 -7.97 0.14
N ALA A 57 5.32 -8.91 -0.75
CA ALA A 57 6.48 -9.78 -0.58
C ALA A 57 7.79 -8.98 -0.56
N GLN A 58 7.96 -8.01 -1.45
CA GLN A 58 9.14 -7.15 -1.49
C GLN A 58 9.26 -6.28 -0.23
N ALA A 59 8.16 -5.69 0.23
CA ALA A 59 8.17 -4.87 1.44
C ALA A 59 8.52 -5.69 2.69
N ARG A 60 7.96 -6.89 2.81
CA ARG A 60 8.31 -7.84 3.89
C ARG A 60 9.78 -8.24 3.83
N ALA A 61 10.31 -8.54 2.64
CA ALA A 61 11.72 -8.88 2.46
C ALA A 61 12.69 -7.72 2.76
N ALA A 62 12.20 -6.49 2.78
CA ALA A 62 12.96 -5.28 3.09
C ALA A 62 12.73 -4.77 4.52
N ASP A 63 12.14 -5.59 5.39
CA ASP A 63 11.80 -5.26 6.79
C ASP A 63 11.00 -3.95 6.94
N ILE A 64 10.15 -3.66 5.96
CA ILE A 64 9.22 -2.54 6.02
C ILE A 64 8.07 -2.93 6.95
N PRO A 65 7.77 -2.14 8.01
CA PRO A 65 6.69 -2.44 8.93
C PRO A 65 5.34 -2.12 8.27
N LEU A 66 4.79 -3.11 7.58
CA LEU A 66 3.46 -3.01 6.94
C LEU A 66 2.38 -2.96 8.03
N ALA A 67 1.71 -1.82 8.13
CA ALA A 67 0.57 -1.61 9.01
C ALA A 67 -0.75 -2.04 8.36
N GLY A 68 -0.87 -1.91 7.04
CA GLY A 68 -2.10 -2.26 6.36
C GLY A 68 -2.13 -1.94 4.87
N LEU A 69 -3.34 -2.03 4.32
CA LEU A 69 -3.68 -1.57 2.98
C LEU A 69 -4.46 -0.26 3.05
N MET A 70 -4.26 0.59 2.04
CA MET A 70 -5.05 1.81 1.81
C MET A 70 -5.68 1.76 0.41
N CYS A 71 -6.96 2.10 0.35
CA CYS A 71 -7.71 2.28 -0.90
C CYS A 71 -8.09 3.75 -1.05
N LEU A 72 -7.98 4.31 -2.26
CA LEU A 72 -8.61 5.59 -2.59
C LEU A 72 -9.73 5.35 -3.62
N PRO A 73 -11.01 5.25 -3.18
CA PRO A 73 -12.12 4.97 -4.09
C PRO A 73 -12.29 6.07 -5.17
N PRO A 74 -12.82 5.74 -6.35
CA PRO A 74 -13.21 6.71 -7.40
C PRO A 74 -14.15 7.79 -6.86
N LEU A 75 -13.98 9.04 -7.33
CA LEU A 75 -14.69 10.20 -6.78
C LEU A 75 -16.21 10.10 -7.00
N ASP A 76 -16.62 9.46 -8.10
CA ASP A 76 -18.01 9.39 -8.56
C ASP A 76 -18.60 7.97 -8.45
N ILE A 77 -17.95 7.07 -7.71
CA ILE A 77 -18.44 5.69 -7.50
C ILE A 77 -18.67 5.48 -6.00
N GLU A 78 -19.75 4.78 -5.67
CA GLU A 78 -20.04 4.37 -4.31
C GLU A 78 -18.81 3.67 -3.69
N PRO A 79 -18.30 4.13 -2.53
CA PRO A 79 -17.06 3.61 -1.97
C PRO A 79 -17.25 2.27 -1.23
N ALA A 80 -18.48 1.94 -0.79
CA ALA A 80 -18.76 0.78 0.05
C ALA A 80 -18.33 -0.58 -0.56
N PRO A 81 -18.53 -0.85 -1.86
CA PRO A 81 -18.05 -2.08 -2.50
C PRO A 81 -16.53 -2.22 -2.45
N PHE A 82 -15.79 -1.12 -2.55
CA PHE A 82 -14.32 -1.13 -2.49
C PHE A 82 -13.81 -1.43 -1.08
N PHE A 83 -14.52 -0.99 -0.04
CA PHE A 83 -14.16 -1.31 1.33
C PHE A 83 -14.28 -2.81 1.61
N ALA A 84 -15.41 -3.43 1.26
CA ALA A 84 -15.58 -4.88 1.43
C ALA A 84 -14.51 -5.71 0.69
N LEU A 85 -14.14 -5.27 -0.52
CA LEU A 85 -13.05 -5.87 -1.30
C LEU A 85 -11.70 -5.73 -0.59
N PHE A 86 -11.37 -4.54 -0.09
CA PHE A 86 -10.10 -4.30 0.60
C PHE A 86 -10.00 -5.00 1.93
N ASP A 87 -11.10 -5.13 2.63
CA ASP A 87 -11.19 -5.88 3.88
C ASP A 87 -10.82 -7.34 3.65
N LYS A 88 -11.35 -7.93 2.55
CA LYS A 88 -10.98 -9.27 2.13
C LYS A 88 -9.51 -9.35 1.74
N LEU A 89 -9.00 -8.43 0.92
CA LEU A 89 -7.60 -8.42 0.49
C LEU A 89 -6.62 -8.26 1.66
N ALA A 90 -6.93 -7.38 2.62
CA ALA A 90 -6.12 -7.17 3.81
C ALA A 90 -6.05 -8.46 4.64
N ARG A 91 -7.21 -9.11 4.87
CA ARG A 91 -7.27 -10.41 5.55
C ARG A 91 -6.51 -11.51 4.81
N ASP A 92 -6.67 -11.61 3.49
CA ASP A 92 -5.99 -12.59 2.64
C ASP A 92 -4.45 -12.44 2.70
N HIS A 93 -3.96 -11.25 3.05
CA HIS A 93 -2.54 -10.93 3.19
C HIS A 93 -2.05 -10.75 4.63
N GLY A 94 -2.89 -11.01 5.64
CA GLY A 94 -2.55 -10.88 7.06
C GLY A 94 -2.21 -9.44 7.46
N LEU A 95 -2.97 -8.47 6.95
CA LEU A 95 -2.81 -7.04 7.17
C LEU A 95 -4.10 -6.43 7.73
N ALA A 96 -3.98 -5.30 8.42
CA ALA A 96 -5.14 -4.49 8.76
C ALA A 96 -5.61 -3.69 7.53
N GLN A 97 -6.91 -3.39 7.48
CA GLN A 97 -7.48 -2.44 6.55
C GLN A 97 -7.58 -1.11 7.28
N GLU A 98 -6.94 -0.06 6.76
CA GLU A 98 -7.03 1.29 7.34
C GLU A 98 -7.66 2.22 6.30
N GLN A 99 -8.70 2.94 6.71
CA GLN A 99 -9.44 3.89 5.87
C GLN A 99 -8.88 5.30 6.14
N PRO A 100 -8.59 6.11 5.12
CA PRO A 100 -8.44 7.55 5.30
C PRO A 100 -9.79 8.21 5.63
#